data_AF-A0A2N2MRG0-F1
#
_entry.id   AF-A0A2N2MRG0-F1
#
_cell.length_a   1.000
_cell.length_b   1.000
_cell.length_c   1.000
_cell.angle_alpha   90.00
_cell.angle_beta   90.00
_cell.angle_gamma   90.00
#
_symmetry.space_group_name_H-M   'P 1'
#
loop_
_entity.id
_entity.type
_entity.pdbx_description
1 polymer ?
#
loop_
_entity_poly.entity_id
_entity_poly.type
_entity_poly.pdbx_seq_one_letter_code
_entity_poly.pdbx_strand_id
1 'polypeptide(L)'
;MIDLANSFAGCRSLIDPDAWRGIVSDGDHFETLQAFLDSVQNHVRNTQSPLFLTELARLEWHIWKVKNQDIKMPGTVLQIALNPSLVLLDLEWVDLTTFAITLNSTVPHPGQELVLIWKHPQTSEVKVEAASSESLLVLKMVLENIDVGEVAKIGAIPLVAARGAVDRAAGKGIVLRPPSRIRRNRKVEEALLYTEELFQVSASFTLQLHITQACDLHCRHCYDRSDRKALTLPEASRILGEMDYFCRERSVSGQVSFTGGNPLLHPDFPAMY
;
A
#
# COMPACT_ATOMS: atom_id res chain seq x y z
N MET A 1 21.22 -20.02 -10.95
CA MET A 1 20.52 -21.32 -10.95
C MET A 1 19.36 -21.20 -9.96
N ILE A 2 18.14 -21.53 -10.38
CA ILE A 2 16.95 -21.41 -9.52
C ILE A 2 17.01 -22.54 -8.48
N ASP A 3 16.98 -22.21 -7.19
CA ASP A 3 16.78 -23.21 -6.14
C ASP A 3 15.30 -23.57 -6.09
N LEU A 4 14.89 -24.54 -6.91
CA LEU A 4 13.49 -24.95 -7.07
C LEU A 4 12.88 -25.41 -5.73
N ALA A 5 13.67 -26.05 -4.86
CA ALA A 5 13.19 -26.57 -3.59
C ALA A 5 12.79 -25.47 -2.59
N ASN A 6 13.47 -24.32 -2.63
CA ASN A 6 13.16 -23.16 -1.80
C ASN A 6 12.22 -22.17 -2.48
N SER A 7 12.11 -22.21 -3.82
CA SER A 7 11.27 -21.28 -4.60
C SER A 7 9.81 -21.73 -4.67
N PHE A 8 9.57 -23.04 -4.51
CA PHE A 8 8.25 -23.68 -4.63
C PHE A 8 7.92 -24.51 -3.38
N ALA A 9 8.05 -23.90 -2.20
CA ALA A 9 7.91 -24.59 -0.92
C ALA A 9 6.49 -25.14 -0.70
N GLY A 10 5.47 -24.39 -1.11
CA GLY A 10 4.06 -24.78 -1.07
C GLY A 10 3.79 -25.97 -1.98
N CYS A 11 4.20 -25.91 -3.26
CA CYS A 11 4.08 -27.04 -4.17
C CYS A 11 4.82 -28.29 -3.65
N ARG A 12 6.06 -28.13 -3.17
CA ARG A 12 6.86 -29.22 -2.60
C ARG A 12 6.19 -29.86 -1.38
N SER A 13 5.48 -29.08 -0.57
CA SER A 13 4.79 -29.60 0.62
C SER A 13 3.57 -30.47 0.30
N LEU A 14 2.98 -30.30 -0.89
CA LEU A 14 1.76 -30.98 -1.34
C LEU A 14 2.04 -32.15 -2.30
N ILE A 15 3.16 -32.11 -3.00
CA ILE A 15 3.58 -33.16 -3.93
C ILE A 15 4.40 -34.21 -3.17
N ASP A 16 4.14 -35.49 -3.45
CA ASP A 16 4.92 -36.60 -2.90
C ASP A 16 6.44 -36.43 -3.20
N PRO A 17 7.36 -36.73 -2.26
CA PRO A 17 8.80 -36.51 -2.46
C PRO A 17 9.42 -37.23 -3.67
N ASP A 18 8.90 -38.38 -4.08
CA ASP A 18 9.38 -39.11 -5.27
C ASP A 18 8.87 -38.46 -6.55
N ALA A 19 7.60 -38.04 -6.53
CA ALA A 19 7.02 -37.28 -7.64
C ALA A 19 7.67 -35.90 -7.82
N TRP A 20 7.96 -35.19 -6.73
CA TRP A 20 8.69 -33.92 -6.74
C TRP A 20 10.08 -34.10 -7.33
N ARG A 21 10.80 -35.14 -6.92
CA ARG A 21 12.11 -35.47 -7.50
C ARG A 21 12.01 -35.74 -8.99
N GLY A 22 10.99 -36.47 -9.46
CA GLY A 22 10.74 -36.70 -10.88
C GLY A 22 10.53 -35.40 -11.67
N ILE A 23 9.67 -34.50 -11.16
CA ILE A 23 9.40 -33.19 -11.78
C ILE A 23 10.67 -32.33 -11.84
N VAL A 24 11.49 -32.36 -10.79
CA VAL A 24 12.75 -31.58 -10.73
C VAL A 24 13.86 -32.23 -11.57
N SER A 25 13.94 -33.56 -11.64
CA SER A 25 14.99 -34.29 -12.38
C SER A 25 14.77 -34.29 -13.89
N ASP A 26 13.51 -34.30 -14.35
CA ASP A 26 13.17 -34.04 -15.76
C ASP A 26 13.42 -32.56 -16.14
N GLY A 27 13.61 -31.71 -15.13
CA GLY A 27 13.64 -30.26 -15.20
C GLY A 27 14.98 -29.62 -14.83
N ASP A 28 16.10 -30.34 -14.92
CA ASP A 28 17.44 -29.80 -14.64
C ASP A 28 17.69 -28.48 -15.41
N HIS A 29 16.96 -28.24 -16.52
CA HIS A 29 16.90 -26.97 -17.25
C HIS A 29 15.45 -26.54 -17.55
N PHE A 30 14.64 -26.15 -16.54
CA PHE A 30 13.46 -25.33 -16.84
C PHE A 30 13.92 -23.96 -17.40
N GLU A 31 14.07 -23.88 -18.73
CA GLU A 31 14.39 -22.62 -19.42
C GLU A 31 13.24 -21.60 -19.31
N THR A 32 12.01 -22.06 -19.06
CA THR A 32 10.81 -21.21 -18.97
C THR A 32 9.80 -21.71 -17.92
N LEU A 33 9.04 -20.76 -17.34
CA LEU A 33 7.91 -21.03 -16.41
C LEU A 33 6.93 -22.06 -16.98
N GLN A 34 6.62 -21.96 -18.27
CA GLN A 34 5.60 -22.77 -18.90
C GLN A 34 5.93 -24.27 -18.81
N ALA A 35 7.19 -24.65 -19.03
CA ALA A 35 7.62 -26.04 -18.93
C ALA A 35 7.46 -26.62 -17.51
N PHE A 36 7.67 -25.80 -16.46
CA PHE A 36 7.41 -26.20 -15.08
C PHE A 36 5.92 -26.34 -14.82
N LEU A 37 5.10 -25.36 -15.23
CA LEU A 37 3.65 -25.40 -15.06
C LEU A 37 3.02 -26.58 -15.80
N ASP A 38 3.49 -26.90 -17.01
CA ASP A 38 3.02 -28.05 -17.78
C ASP A 38 3.34 -29.37 -17.07
N SER A 39 4.52 -29.47 -16.45
CA SER A 39 4.93 -30.65 -15.66
C SER A 39 4.07 -30.81 -14.40
N VAL A 40 3.81 -29.72 -13.69
CA VAL A 40 2.90 -29.70 -12.53
C VAL A 40 1.47 -30.06 -12.96
N GLN A 41 0.98 -29.50 -14.06
CA GLN A 41 -0.35 -29.78 -14.57
C GLN A 41 -0.52 -31.25 -14.99
N ASN A 42 0.51 -31.84 -15.63
CA ASN A 42 0.52 -33.26 -15.95
C ASN A 42 0.49 -34.14 -14.69
N HIS A 43 1.22 -33.75 -13.64
CA HIS A 43 1.16 -34.44 -12.36
C HIS A 43 -0.25 -34.36 -11.74
N VAL A 44 -0.88 -33.18 -11.71
CA VAL A 44 -2.25 -32.99 -11.20
C VAL A 44 -3.26 -33.86 -11.94
N ARG A 45 -3.12 -34.01 -13.27
CA ARG A 45 -4.03 -34.85 -14.07
C ARG A 45 -3.89 -36.35 -13.79
N ASN A 46 -2.68 -36.78 -13.44
CA ASN A 46 -2.35 -38.20 -13.27
C ASN A 46 -2.41 -38.67 -11.81
N THR A 47 -2.72 -37.78 -10.86
CA THR A 47 -2.73 -38.07 -9.41
C THR A 47 -3.96 -37.45 -8.72
N GLN A 48 -4.21 -37.81 -7.45
CA GLN A 48 -5.23 -37.17 -6.60
C GLN A 48 -4.72 -35.87 -5.95
N SER A 49 -3.89 -35.11 -6.66
CA SER A 49 -3.33 -33.85 -6.15
C SER A 49 -4.37 -32.72 -6.14
N PRO A 50 -4.23 -31.70 -5.27
CA PRO A 50 -5.15 -30.58 -5.25
C PRO A 50 -5.18 -29.82 -6.58
N LEU A 51 -6.38 -29.47 -7.06
CA LEU A 51 -6.57 -28.79 -8.34
C LEU A 51 -5.94 -27.38 -8.40
N PHE A 52 -5.76 -26.73 -7.25
CA PHE A 52 -5.13 -25.41 -7.14
C PHE A 52 -3.60 -25.44 -7.25
N LEU A 53 -2.98 -26.62 -7.34
CA LEU A 53 -1.52 -26.77 -7.31
C LEU A 53 -0.82 -26.05 -8.48
N THR A 54 -1.43 -26.01 -9.66
CA THR A 54 -0.89 -25.28 -10.82
C THR A 54 -0.89 -23.76 -10.59
N GLU A 55 -1.95 -23.23 -9.98
CA GLU A 55 -2.06 -21.80 -9.67
C GLU A 55 -1.14 -21.43 -8.49
N LEU A 56 -0.92 -22.36 -7.55
CA LEU A 56 0.06 -22.21 -6.48
C LEU A 56 1.47 -22.09 -7.06
N ALA A 57 1.84 -22.97 -8.00
CA ALA A 57 3.11 -22.91 -8.71
C ALA A 57 3.28 -21.56 -9.44
N ARG A 58 2.22 -21.07 -10.09
CA ARG A 58 2.22 -19.78 -10.76
C ARG A 58 2.44 -18.63 -9.77
N LEU A 59 1.79 -18.64 -8.62
CA LEU A 59 1.99 -17.66 -7.55
C LEU A 59 3.44 -17.69 -7.02
N GLU A 60 3.93 -18.85 -6.63
CA GLU A 60 5.29 -19.03 -6.08
C GLU A 60 6.38 -18.59 -7.05
N TRP A 61 6.20 -18.89 -8.35
CA TRP A 61 7.11 -18.40 -9.38
C TRP A 61 7.17 -16.87 -9.43
N HIS A 62 6.02 -16.18 -9.40
CA HIS A 62 6.01 -14.71 -9.45
C HIS A 62 6.62 -14.10 -8.20
N ILE A 63 6.42 -14.71 -7.02
CA ILE A 63 7.10 -14.33 -5.78
C ILE A 63 8.61 -14.47 -5.94
N TRP A 64 9.08 -15.61 -6.43
CA TRP A 64 10.51 -15.85 -6.67
C TRP A 64 11.08 -14.88 -7.70
N LYS A 65 10.37 -14.63 -8.81
CA LYS A 65 10.78 -13.72 -9.87
C LYS A 65 10.95 -12.32 -9.31
N VAL A 66 9.94 -11.79 -8.62
CA VAL A 66 10.00 -10.47 -8.00
C VAL A 66 11.14 -10.40 -6.97
N LYS A 67 11.34 -11.45 -6.17
CA LYS A 67 12.44 -11.57 -5.19
C LYS A 67 13.82 -11.49 -5.84
N ASN A 68 14.04 -12.15 -6.96
CA ASN A 68 15.35 -12.27 -7.60
C ASN A 68 15.58 -11.24 -8.72
N GLN A 69 14.54 -10.53 -9.15
CA GLN A 69 14.68 -9.49 -10.17
C GLN A 69 15.51 -8.33 -9.61
N ASP A 70 16.59 -8.00 -10.30
CA ASP A 70 17.40 -6.81 -10.02
C ASP A 70 16.68 -5.57 -10.57
N ILE A 71 15.69 -5.10 -9.81
CA ILE A 71 14.96 -3.87 -10.13
C ILE A 71 15.61 -2.74 -9.35
N LYS A 72 16.23 -1.81 -10.08
CA LYS A 72 16.68 -0.55 -9.51
C LYS A 72 15.46 0.28 -9.13
N MET A 73 15.16 0.34 -7.83
CA MET A 73 14.14 1.26 -7.33
C MET A 73 14.58 2.70 -7.61
N PRO A 74 13.72 3.53 -8.23
CA PRO A 74 14.06 4.93 -8.44
C PRO A 74 14.16 5.60 -7.07
N GLY A 75 15.34 6.15 -6.74
CA GLY A 75 15.57 6.80 -5.45
C GLY A 75 14.71 8.06 -5.24
N THR A 76 14.19 8.65 -6.31
CA THR A 76 13.25 9.78 -6.27
C THR A 76 12.38 9.72 -7.51
N VAL A 77 11.08 9.96 -7.34
CA VAL A 77 10.12 10.12 -8.44
C VAL A 77 9.59 11.55 -8.47
N LEU A 78 9.33 12.11 -9.66
CA LEU A 78 8.82 13.47 -9.81
C LEU A 78 7.30 13.56 -9.60
N GLN A 79 6.61 12.46 -9.87
CA GLN A 79 5.16 12.29 -9.72
C GLN A 79 4.86 10.92 -9.13
N ILE A 80 3.62 10.71 -8.71
CA ILE A 80 3.18 9.40 -8.25
C ILE A 80 3.36 8.40 -9.39
N ALA A 81 3.97 7.26 -9.09
CA ALA A 81 4.22 6.20 -10.06
C ALA A 81 3.96 4.84 -9.42
N LEU A 82 3.67 3.82 -10.24
CA LEU A 82 3.63 2.46 -9.72
C LEU A 82 5.01 2.02 -9.28
N ASN A 83 5.06 1.15 -8.27
CA ASN A 83 6.28 0.45 -7.95
C ASN A 83 6.73 -0.39 -9.17
N PRO A 84 7.96 -0.22 -9.69
CA PRO A 84 8.41 -0.94 -10.87
C PRO A 84 8.48 -2.46 -10.71
N SER A 85 8.49 -2.96 -9.47
CA SER A 85 8.45 -4.39 -9.14
C SER A 85 7.04 -4.95 -9.00
N LEU A 86 6.02 -4.10 -9.08
CA LEU A 86 4.64 -4.52 -8.88
C LEU A 86 4.18 -5.41 -10.04
N VAL A 87 3.64 -6.57 -9.66
CA VAL A 87 2.96 -7.50 -10.54
C VAL A 87 1.53 -7.68 -10.03
N LEU A 88 0.57 -7.58 -10.95
CA LEU A 88 -0.82 -7.98 -10.73
C LEU A 88 -1.02 -9.36 -11.36
N LEU A 89 -1.42 -10.33 -10.55
CA LEU A 89 -1.66 -11.71 -10.96
C LEU A 89 -3.15 -12.01 -10.83
N ASP A 90 -3.75 -12.51 -11.92
CA ASP A 90 -5.13 -12.97 -11.94
C ASP A 90 -5.17 -14.48 -11.72
N LEU A 91 -5.79 -14.91 -10.62
CA LEU A 91 -5.84 -16.31 -10.17
C LEU A 91 -7.27 -16.86 -10.19
N GLU A 92 -7.39 -18.15 -10.51
CA GLU A 92 -8.68 -18.86 -10.53
C GLU A 92 -9.08 -19.46 -9.16
N TRP A 93 -8.32 -19.15 -8.11
CA TRP A 93 -8.55 -19.61 -6.74
C TRP A 93 -8.43 -18.47 -5.74
N VAL A 94 -9.36 -18.43 -4.79
CA VAL A 94 -9.37 -17.48 -3.67
C VAL A 94 -8.67 -18.10 -2.45
N ASP A 95 -8.07 -17.25 -1.61
CA ASP A 95 -7.29 -17.60 -0.41
C ASP A 95 -5.98 -18.34 -0.69
N LEU A 96 -5.53 -18.34 -1.95
CA LEU A 96 -4.28 -19.00 -2.35
C LEU A 96 -3.06 -18.31 -1.75
N THR A 97 -3.11 -16.98 -1.62
CA THR A 97 -2.06 -16.17 -0.98
C THR A 97 -1.90 -16.51 0.50
N THR A 98 -3.01 -16.57 1.24
CA THR A 98 -3.04 -16.96 2.66
C THR A 98 -2.53 -18.38 2.84
N PHE A 99 -2.93 -19.31 1.97
CA PHE A 99 -2.45 -20.68 1.98
C PHE A 99 -0.94 -20.75 1.75
N ALA A 100 -0.41 -20.07 0.73
CA ALA A 100 1.01 -20.07 0.40
C ALA A 100 1.90 -19.51 1.53
N ILE A 101 1.42 -18.50 2.26
CA ILE A 101 2.17 -17.87 3.36
C ILE A 101 2.12 -18.71 4.64
N THR A 102 0.95 -19.26 4.98
CA THR A 102 0.73 -19.91 6.28
C THR A 102 0.86 -21.43 6.25
N LEU A 103 0.85 -22.04 5.06
CA LEU A 103 0.90 -23.50 4.84
C LEU A 103 -0.01 -24.24 5.82
N ASN A 104 -1.35 -24.11 5.64
CA ASN A 104 -2.45 -24.90 6.25
C ASN A 104 -3.54 -24.14 7.05
N SER A 105 -3.67 -22.81 6.95
CA SER A 105 -4.72 -22.11 7.72
C SER A 105 -6.09 -22.05 7.00
N THR A 106 -6.10 -22.01 5.67
CA THR A 106 -7.31 -21.90 4.84
C THR A 106 -7.14 -22.73 3.57
N VAL A 107 -8.13 -23.55 3.23
CA VAL A 107 -8.11 -24.36 1.99
C VAL A 107 -8.56 -23.46 0.83
N PRO A 108 -7.75 -23.29 -0.23
CA PRO A 108 -8.15 -22.52 -1.40
C PRO A 108 -9.42 -23.09 -2.02
N HIS A 109 -10.27 -22.21 -2.54
CA HIS A 109 -11.53 -22.58 -3.17
C HIS A 109 -11.68 -21.91 -4.54
N PRO A 110 -12.42 -22.52 -5.49
CA PRO A 110 -12.56 -21.96 -6.83
C PRO A 110 -13.22 -20.58 -6.81
N GLY A 111 -12.60 -19.61 -7.48
CA GLY A 111 -13.09 -18.24 -7.55
C GLY A 111 -12.00 -17.29 -8.05
N GLN A 112 -12.39 -16.16 -8.63
CA GLN A 112 -11.42 -15.21 -9.19
C GLN A 112 -10.82 -14.33 -8.09
N GLU A 113 -9.50 -14.28 -8.01
CA GLU A 113 -8.75 -13.43 -7.07
C GLU A 113 -7.62 -12.69 -7.79
N LEU A 114 -7.60 -11.38 -7.65
CA LEU A 114 -6.48 -10.55 -8.08
C LEU A 114 -5.47 -10.47 -6.94
N VAL A 115 -4.20 -10.73 -7.24
CA VAL A 115 -3.10 -10.73 -6.26
C VAL A 115 -2.03 -9.73 -6.66
N LEU A 116 -1.56 -8.96 -5.68
CA LEU A 116 -0.45 -8.02 -5.83
C LEU A 116 0.83 -8.63 -5.28
N ILE A 117 1.92 -8.54 -6.05
CA ILE A 117 3.27 -9.00 -5.66
C ILE A 117 4.25 -7.87 -5.94
N TRP A 118 5.01 -7.41 -4.95
CA TRP A 118 6.00 -6.34 -5.14
C TRP A 118 7.14 -6.41 -4.12
N LYS A 119 8.25 -5.75 -4.41
CA LYS A 119 9.31 -5.45 -3.44
C LYS A 119 9.03 -4.12 -2.76
N HIS A 120 8.98 -4.12 -1.43
CA HIS A 120 8.83 -2.90 -0.66
C HIS A 120 10.05 -1.99 -0.86
N PRO A 121 9.87 -0.71 -1.23
CA PRO A 121 10.98 0.13 -1.70
C PRO A 121 12.03 0.44 -0.63
N GLN A 122 11.66 0.44 0.66
CA GLN A 122 12.59 0.73 1.76
C GLN A 122 13.24 -0.52 2.34
N THR A 123 12.53 -1.65 2.41
CA THR A 123 13.01 -2.87 3.10
C THR A 123 13.52 -3.92 2.12
N SER A 124 13.24 -3.76 0.82
CA SER A 124 13.48 -4.75 -0.23
C SER A 124 12.79 -6.11 -0.01
N GLU A 125 11.91 -6.21 1.00
CA GLU A 125 11.13 -7.41 1.26
C GLU A 125 10.05 -7.58 0.19
N VAL A 126 9.84 -8.82 -0.27
CA VAL A 126 8.72 -9.14 -1.15
C VAL A 126 7.43 -9.19 -0.31
N LYS A 127 6.41 -8.48 -0.77
CA LYS A 127 5.07 -8.46 -0.23
C LYS A 127 4.13 -9.12 -1.23
N VAL A 128 3.13 -9.82 -0.70
CA VAL A 128 2.11 -10.54 -1.44
C VAL A 128 0.79 -10.32 -0.71
N GLU A 129 -0.22 -9.80 -1.38
CA GLU A 129 -1.56 -9.65 -0.80
C GLU A 129 -2.65 -9.81 -1.87
N ALA A 130 -3.83 -10.28 -1.47
CA ALA A 130 -5.04 -10.15 -2.30
C ALA A 130 -5.34 -8.65 -2.52
N ALA A 131 -5.64 -8.29 -3.76
CA ALA A 131 -5.87 -6.92 -4.17
C ALA A 131 -7.22 -6.43 -3.62
N SER A 132 -7.19 -5.45 -2.71
CA SER A 132 -8.41 -4.79 -2.26
C SER A 132 -8.95 -3.85 -3.35
N SER A 133 -10.26 -3.56 -3.31
CA SER A 133 -10.88 -2.57 -4.20
C SER A 133 -10.17 -1.21 -4.13
N GLU A 134 -9.65 -0.86 -2.95
CA GLU A 134 -8.88 0.35 -2.73
C GLU A 134 -7.54 0.33 -3.48
N SER A 135 -6.78 -0.75 -3.37
CA SER A 135 -5.51 -0.91 -4.09
C SER A 135 -5.74 -0.90 -5.60
N LEU A 136 -6.78 -1.58 -6.09
CA LEU A 136 -7.15 -1.60 -7.52
C LEU A 136 -7.57 -0.23 -8.03
N LEU A 137 -8.31 0.55 -7.22
CA LEU A 137 -8.65 1.92 -7.56
C LEU A 137 -7.40 2.77 -7.73
N VAL A 138 -6.45 2.71 -6.78
CA VAL A 138 -5.19 3.45 -6.86
C VAL A 138 -4.36 3.02 -8.09
N LEU A 139 -4.33 1.73 -8.40
CA LEU A 139 -3.64 1.23 -9.59
C LEU A 139 -4.22 1.83 -10.87
N LYS A 140 -5.56 1.78 -11.01
CA LYS A 140 -6.26 2.37 -12.15
C LYS A 140 -5.99 3.88 -12.25
N MET A 141 -6.05 4.59 -11.13
CA MET A 141 -5.77 6.04 -11.07
C MET A 141 -4.38 6.37 -11.61
N VAL A 142 -3.34 5.65 -11.18
CA VAL A 142 -1.97 5.92 -11.60
C VAL A 142 -1.73 5.49 -13.05
N LEU A 143 -2.29 4.35 -13.48
CA LEU A 143 -2.14 3.86 -14.87
C LEU A 143 -2.84 4.75 -15.88
N GLU A 144 -4.03 5.24 -15.56
CA GLU A 144 -4.87 6.06 -16.45
C GLU A 144 -4.68 7.56 -16.21
N ASN A 145 -3.78 7.95 -15.30
CA ASN A 145 -3.50 9.33 -14.93
C ASN A 145 -4.76 10.11 -14.51
N ILE A 146 -5.63 9.48 -13.71
CA ILE A 146 -6.88 10.05 -13.22
C ILE A 146 -6.60 10.89 -11.96
N ASP A 147 -7.10 12.12 -11.93
CA ASP A 147 -6.97 12.99 -10.76
C ASP A 147 -7.79 12.46 -9.57
N VAL A 148 -7.23 12.55 -8.37
CA VAL A 148 -7.90 12.09 -7.14
C VAL A 148 -9.20 12.85 -6.86
N GLY A 149 -9.29 14.11 -7.27
CA GLY A 149 -10.51 14.92 -7.17
C GLY A 149 -11.58 14.47 -8.16
N GLU A 150 -11.20 13.99 -9.34
CA GLU A 150 -12.12 13.40 -10.30
C GLU A 150 -12.69 12.07 -9.79
N VAL A 151 -11.83 11.21 -9.24
CA VAL A 151 -12.25 9.95 -8.61
C VAL A 151 -13.25 10.18 -7.49
N ALA A 152 -12.97 11.16 -6.61
CA ALA A 152 -13.87 11.52 -5.53
C ALA A 152 -15.26 11.94 -6.05
N LYS A 153 -15.29 12.75 -7.12
CA LYS A 153 -16.54 13.20 -7.75
C LYS A 153 -17.31 12.07 -8.40
N ILE A 154 -16.66 11.27 -9.26
CA ILE A 154 -17.30 10.17 -10.01
C ILE A 154 -17.79 9.09 -9.06
N GLY A 155 -16.97 8.70 -8.09
CA GLY A 155 -17.31 7.67 -7.10
C GLY A 155 -18.26 8.13 -6.01
N ALA A 156 -18.62 9.43 -5.96
CA ALA A 156 -19.36 10.03 -4.86
C ALA A 156 -18.76 9.71 -3.48
N ILE A 157 -17.43 9.65 -3.40
CA ILE A 157 -16.68 9.39 -2.16
C ILE A 157 -16.01 10.68 -1.67
N PRO A 158 -15.83 10.85 -0.35
CA PRO A 158 -15.09 12.00 0.17
C PRO A 158 -13.68 12.09 -0.40
N LEU A 159 -13.23 13.30 -0.77
CA LEU A 159 -11.88 13.54 -1.30
C LEU A 159 -10.79 13.00 -0.34
N VAL A 160 -11.01 13.14 0.97
CA VAL A 160 -10.10 12.63 2.00
C VAL A 160 -10.00 11.09 1.96
N ALA A 161 -11.08 10.39 1.64
CA ALA A 161 -11.07 8.93 1.52
C ALA A 161 -10.27 8.49 0.29
N ALA A 162 -10.49 9.14 -0.86
CA ALA A 162 -9.74 8.89 -2.08
C ALA A 162 -8.24 9.17 -1.91
N ARG A 163 -7.88 10.26 -1.21
CA ARG A 163 -6.48 10.57 -0.87
C ARG A 163 -5.87 9.57 0.10
N GLY A 164 -6.62 9.24 1.15
CA GLY A 164 -6.23 8.24 2.13
C GLY A 164 -5.90 6.90 1.47
N ALA A 165 -6.61 6.53 0.40
CA ALA A 165 -6.29 5.34 -0.38
C ALA A 165 -4.91 5.41 -1.03
N VAL A 166 -4.58 6.53 -1.67
CA VAL A 166 -3.26 6.75 -2.27
C VAL A 166 -2.17 6.80 -1.20
N ASP A 167 -2.45 7.40 -0.04
CA ASP A 167 -1.52 7.46 1.11
C ASP A 167 -1.21 6.06 1.64
N ARG A 168 -2.24 5.22 1.83
CA ARG A 168 -2.07 3.84 2.29
C ARG A 168 -1.34 2.98 1.26
N ALA A 169 -1.67 3.10 -0.03
CA ALA A 169 -0.96 2.41 -1.10
C ALA A 169 0.53 2.81 -1.16
N ALA A 170 0.85 4.09 -0.93
CA ALA A 170 2.22 4.56 -0.85
C ALA A 170 2.94 4.03 0.40
N GLY A 171 2.26 4.01 1.56
CA GLY A 171 2.78 3.42 2.79
C GLY A 171 3.05 1.93 2.69
N LYS A 172 2.27 1.20 1.89
CA LYS A 172 2.52 -0.21 1.54
C LYS A 172 3.62 -0.39 0.49
N GLY A 173 4.07 0.68 -0.15
CA GLY A 173 5.04 0.63 -1.25
C GLY A 173 4.47 0.11 -2.58
N ILE A 174 3.15 0.08 -2.76
CA ILE A 174 2.50 -0.29 -4.04
C ILE A 174 2.70 0.83 -5.06
N VAL A 175 2.64 2.07 -4.61
CA VAL A 175 2.98 3.27 -5.39
C VAL A 175 4.15 4.02 -4.77
N LEU A 176 4.94 4.65 -5.60
CA LEU A 176 6.03 5.54 -5.22
C LEU A 176 5.54 6.98 -5.23
N ARG A 177 6.04 7.79 -4.29
CA ARG A 177 5.70 9.20 -4.17
C ARG A 177 6.92 10.09 -4.26
N PRO A 178 6.76 11.34 -4.72
CA PRO A 178 7.81 12.33 -4.62
C PRO A 178 8.22 12.52 -3.16
N PRO A 179 9.51 12.78 -2.90
CA PRO A 179 9.99 13.04 -1.56
C PRO A 179 9.34 14.30 -1.00
N SER A 180 9.12 14.31 0.32
CA SER A 180 8.63 15.50 1.01
C SER A 180 9.53 16.70 0.77
N ARG A 181 8.89 17.82 0.44
CA ARG A 181 9.54 19.14 0.35
C ARG A 181 9.51 19.88 1.69
N ILE A 182 8.91 19.30 2.74
CA ILE A 182 9.05 19.77 4.11
C ILE A 182 10.37 19.21 4.65
N ARG A 183 11.44 19.99 4.48
CA ARG A 183 12.78 19.65 4.93
C ARG A 183 13.32 20.69 5.90
N ARG A 184 14.07 20.27 6.92
CA ARG A 184 14.79 21.17 7.82
C ARG A 184 15.95 21.84 7.06
N ASN A 185 16.17 23.13 7.34
CA ASN A 185 17.29 23.86 6.74
C ASN A 185 18.59 23.46 7.45
N ARG A 186 19.56 22.97 6.68
CA ARG A 186 20.86 22.46 7.18
C ARG A 186 21.81 23.56 7.68
N LYS A 187 21.45 24.85 7.59
CA LYS A 187 22.26 25.97 8.09
C LYS A 187 22.47 26.00 9.61
N VAL A 188 21.91 25.07 10.37
CA VAL A 188 22.30 24.83 11.77
C VAL A 188 23.48 23.84 11.74
N GLU A 189 24.65 24.40 11.43
CA GLU A 189 25.94 23.71 11.53
C GLU A 189 26.26 23.43 13.01
N GLU A 190 26.91 22.27 13.21
CA GLU A 190 27.53 21.82 14.45
C GLU A 190 26.56 21.39 15.59
N ALA A 191 26.40 20.06 15.77
CA ALA A 191 26.54 19.40 17.09
C ALA A 191 25.84 18.03 17.22
N LEU A 192 25.20 17.45 16.20
CA LEU A 192 24.63 16.10 16.36
C LEU A 192 25.09 15.17 15.25
N LEU A 193 26.13 14.39 15.56
CA LEU A 193 26.65 13.21 14.85
C LEU A 193 25.59 12.10 14.59
N TYR A 194 24.30 12.38 14.81
CA TYR A 194 23.19 11.44 14.81
C TYR A 194 21.92 11.94 14.11
N THR A 195 21.96 13.00 13.28
CA THR A 195 20.75 13.34 12.51
C THR A 195 20.65 12.42 11.29
N GLU A 196 20.12 11.22 11.50
CA GLU A 196 19.62 10.37 10.42
C GLU A 196 18.70 11.19 9.50
N GLU A 197 18.68 10.86 8.20
CA GLU A 197 17.86 11.56 7.20
C GLU A 197 16.38 11.62 7.61
N LEU A 198 15.91 10.63 8.38
CA LEU A 198 14.57 10.56 8.97
C LEU A 198 14.20 11.79 9.81
N PHE A 199 15.18 12.45 10.45
CA PHE A 199 14.94 13.69 11.20
C PHE A 199 15.01 14.94 10.33
N GLN A 200 15.33 14.83 9.05
CA GLN A 200 15.47 16.00 8.16
C GLN A 200 14.21 16.26 7.32
N VAL A 201 13.30 15.29 7.23
CA VAL A 201 12.09 15.31 6.40
C VAL A 201 10.85 15.06 7.26
N SER A 202 9.75 15.72 6.94
CA SER A 202 8.43 15.35 7.47
C SER A 202 7.56 14.76 6.37
N ALA A 203 7.11 13.51 6.52
CA ALA A 203 6.21 12.86 5.55
C ALA A 203 4.76 13.38 5.65
N SER A 204 4.43 14.08 6.73
CA SER A 204 3.09 14.60 6.99
C SER A 204 3.12 16.06 7.45
N PHE A 205 1.96 16.70 7.37
CA PHE A 205 1.70 18.00 7.96
C PHE A 205 0.34 17.98 8.66
N THR A 206 0.30 18.45 9.91
CA THR A 206 -0.93 18.48 10.72
C THR A 206 -1.38 19.92 10.91
N LEU A 207 -2.60 20.21 10.47
CA LEU A 207 -3.30 21.46 10.75
C LEU A 207 -4.12 21.28 12.04
N GLN A 208 -3.74 21.98 13.09
CA GLN A 208 -4.59 22.17 14.25
C GLN A 208 -5.51 23.36 13.98
N LEU A 209 -6.78 23.09 13.68
CA LEU A 209 -7.76 24.10 13.29
C LEU A 209 -8.69 24.41 14.45
N HIS A 210 -8.54 25.60 15.03
CA HIS A 210 -9.41 26.09 16.09
C HIS A 210 -10.73 26.60 15.49
N ILE A 211 -11.83 25.85 15.63
CA ILE A 211 -13.12 26.18 14.99
C ILE A 211 -14.09 26.95 15.89
N THR A 212 -14.00 26.78 17.21
CA THR A 212 -14.86 27.47 18.19
C THR A 212 -14.18 27.57 19.55
N GLN A 213 -14.41 28.66 20.28
CA GLN A 213 -14.07 28.76 21.71
C GLN A 213 -15.22 28.32 22.63
N ALA A 214 -16.39 28.02 22.08
CA ALA A 214 -17.51 27.52 22.89
C ALA A 214 -17.08 26.22 23.58
N CYS A 215 -17.22 26.18 24.91
CA CYS A 215 -16.90 25.02 25.71
C CYS A 215 -17.92 24.89 26.84
N ASP A 216 -18.43 23.69 27.04
CA ASP A 216 -19.33 23.31 28.13
C ASP A 216 -18.58 22.99 29.44
N LEU A 217 -17.24 23.08 29.42
CA LEU A 217 -16.36 22.79 30.54
C LEU A 217 -15.47 23.98 30.91
N HIS A 218 -14.99 24.00 32.15
CA HIS A 218 -14.14 25.06 32.72
C HIS A 218 -12.84 24.48 33.30
N CYS A 219 -12.10 23.72 32.49
CA CYS A 219 -10.91 22.98 32.91
C CYS A 219 -9.83 23.90 33.50
N ARG A 220 -9.25 23.52 34.66
CA ARG A 220 -8.17 24.30 35.33
C ARG A 220 -6.93 24.49 34.46
N HIS A 221 -6.63 23.52 33.59
CA HIS A 221 -5.46 23.53 32.70
C HIS A 221 -5.81 23.97 31.26
N CYS A 222 -6.92 24.69 31.08
CA CYS A 222 -7.29 25.24 29.77
C CYS A 222 -6.29 26.35 29.39
N TYR A 223 -5.56 26.14 28.29
CA TYR A 223 -4.47 27.03 27.85
C TYR A 223 -4.96 28.29 27.11
N ASP A 224 -6.22 28.33 26.69
CA ASP A 224 -6.81 29.46 25.97
C ASP A 224 -8.28 29.64 26.36
N ARG A 225 -8.60 30.79 26.95
CA ARG A 225 -9.96 31.21 27.34
C ARG A 225 -10.35 32.54 26.72
N SER A 226 -9.62 32.95 25.69
CA SER A 226 -9.92 34.19 24.99
C SER A 226 -11.26 34.08 24.28
N ASP A 227 -12.01 35.19 24.25
CA ASP A 227 -13.19 35.28 23.42
C ASP A 227 -12.73 35.39 21.95
N ARG A 228 -13.08 34.38 21.14
CA ARG A 228 -12.79 34.36 19.70
C ARG A 228 -14.04 33.97 18.96
N LYS A 229 -14.24 34.64 17.83
CA LYS A 229 -15.31 34.31 16.89
C LYS A 229 -15.09 32.89 16.35
N ALA A 230 -16.17 32.10 16.33
CA ALA A 230 -16.19 30.80 15.67
C ALA A 230 -15.95 30.96 14.15
N LEU A 231 -15.26 29.98 13.56
CA LEU A 231 -15.03 29.94 12.11
C LEU A 231 -16.34 29.64 11.38
N THR A 232 -16.70 30.43 10.39
CA THR A 232 -17.84 30.10 9.54
C THR A 232 -17.53 28.92 8.62
N LEU A 233 -18.55 28.19 8.16
CA LEU A 233 -18.38 27.09 7.20
C LEU A 233 -17.61 27.48 5.91
N PRO A 234 -17.84 28.65 5.29
CA PRO A 234 -17.05 29.09 4.15
C PRO A 234 -15.56 29.33 4.49
N GLU A 235 -15.27 29.88 5.67
CA GLU A 235 -13.89 30.10 6.13
C GLU A 235 -13.17 28.77 6.38
N ALA A 236 -13.84 27.82 7.05
CA ALA A 236 -13.30 26.49 7.27
C ALA A 236 -13.02 25.77 5.93
N SER A 237 -13.99 25.78 5.01
CA SER A 237 -13.83 25.19 3.67
C SER A 237 -12.64 25.77 2.91
N ARG A 238 -12.45 27.10 2.95
CA ARG A 238 -11.30 27.76 2.33
C ARG A 238 -9.98 27.30 2.95
N ILE A 239 -9.89 27.28 4.29
CA ILE A 239 -8.67 26.85 5.01
C ILE A 239 -8.33 25.39 4.70
N LEU A 240 -9.34 24.50 4.67
CA LEU A 240 -9.15 23.09 4.33
C LEU A 240 -8.68 22.93 2.88
N GLY A 241 -9.20 23.72 1.94
CA GLY A 241 -8.72 23.76 0.55
C GLY A 241 -7.29 24.28 0.41
N GLU A 242 -6.89 25.28 1.20
CA GLU A 242 -5.50 25.78 1.22
C GLU A 242 -4.53 24.76 1.82
N MET A 243 -4.94 24.08 2.90
CA MET A 243 -4.21 22.98 3.52
C MET A 243 -4.01 21.82 2.53
N ASP A 244 -5.06 21.48 1.79
CA ASP A 244 -5.05 20.48 0.75
C ASP A 244 -4.04 20.80 -0.37
N TYR A 245 -4.10 22.03 -0.89
CA TYR A 245 -3.15 22.53 -1.88
C TYR A 245 -1.71 22.52 -1.35
N PHE A 246 -1.50 23.00 -0.11
CA PHE A 246 -0.19 22.98 0.54
C PHE A 246 0.39 21.56 0.62
N CYS A 247 -0.40 20.57 1.04
CA CYS A 247 0.06 19.19 1.17
C CYS A 247 0.48 18.60 -0.18
N ARG A 248 -0.25 18.89 -1.26
CA ARG A 248 0.11 18.48 -2.63
C ARG A 248 1.41 19.11 -3.08
N GLU A 249 1.52 20.43 -2.96
CA GLU A 249 2.71 21.19 -3.35
C GLU A 249 3.96 20.75 -2.58
N ARG A 250 3.77 20.31 -1.32
CA ARG A 250 4.86 19.83 -0.45
C ARG A 250 5.09 18.32 -0.50
N SER A 251 4.27 17.56 -1.23
CA SER A 251 4.35 16.10 -1.31
C SER A 251 4.31 15.42 0.07
N VAL A 252 3.35 15.82 0.89
CA VAL A 252 3.12 15.27 2.24
C VAL A 252 1.67 14.86 2.44
N SER A 253 1.45 13.92 3.36
CA SER A 253 0.11 13.60 3.85
C SER A 253 -0.43 14.71 4.76
N GLY A 254 -1.69 15.08 4.56
CA GLY A 254 -2.37 16.08 5.39
C GLY A 254 -3.18 15.44 6.51
N GLN A 255 -3.13 16.03 7.70
CA GLN A 255 -4.01 15.70 8.81
C GLN A 255 -4.66 16.97 9.36
N VAL A 256 -5.94 16.91 9.72
CA VAL A 256 -6.64 18.02 10.37
C VAL A 256 -7.08 17.57 11.75
N SER A 257 -6.77 18.37 12.76
CA SER A 257 -7.29 18.23 14.11
C SER A 257 -8.19 19.43 14.39
N PHE A 258 -9.50 19.20 14.42
CA PHE A 258 -10.45 20.23 14.86
C PHE A 258 -10.32 20.42 16.38
N THR A 259 -10.05 21.65 16.79
CA THR A 259 -9.76 22.02 18.18
C THR A 259 -10.45 23.32 18.58
N GLY A 260 -10.20 23.76 19.81
CA GLY A 260 -10.66 25.01 20.38
C GLY A 260 -11.14 24.82 21.80
N GLY A 261 -12.35 25.28 22.11
CA GLY A 261 -13.13 24.80 23.25
C GLY A 261 -13.54 23.35 23.06
N ASN A 262 -14.84 23.09 22.96
CA ASN A 262 -15.39 21.80 22.54
C ASN A 262 -15.81 21.89 21.05
N PRO A 263 -15.06 21.29 20.10
CA PRO A 263 -15.35 21.38 18.67
C PRO A 263 -16.75 20.92 18.28
N LEU A 264 -17.32 19.98 19.06
CA LEU A 264 -18.66 19.42 18.81
C LEU A 264 -19.78 20.42 19.08
N LEU A 265 -19.49 21.55 19.75
CA LEU A 265 -20.44 22.64 19.97
C LEU A 265 -20.49 23.63 18.80
N HIS A 266 -19.65 23.46 17.76
CA HIS A 266 -19.73 24.29 16.56
C HIS A 266 -21.00 23.94 15.76
N PRO A 267 -21.86 24.92 15.40
CA PRO A 267 -23.15 24.66 14.75
C PRO A 267 -23.01 23.89 13.42
N ASP A 268 -21.95 24.19 12.65
CA ASP A 268 -21.68 23.54 11.36
C ASP A 268 -20.69 22.36 11.46
N PHE A 269 -20.39 21.84 12.66
CA PHE A 269 -19.39 20.76 12.80
C PHE A 269 -19.65 19.56 11.86
N PRO A 270 -20.88 19.04 11.70
CA PRO A 270 -21.13 17.90 10.80
C PRO A 270 -20.90 18.20 9.32
N ALA A 271 -20.95 19.47 8.91
CA ALA A 271 -20.66 19.87 7.53
C ALA A 271 -19.16 20.12 7.30
N MET A 272 -18.40 20.40 8.37
CA MET A 272 -16.95 20.59 8.33
C MET A 272 -16.16 19.27 8.41
N TYR A 273 -16.71 18.26 9.08
CA TYR A 273 -16.12 16.92 9.28
C TYR A 273 -16.43 15.98 8.12
#